data_AF-W2M3C7-F1
#
_entry.id   AF-W2M3C7-F1
#
_cell.length_a   1.000
_cell.length_b   1.000
_cell.length_c   1.000
_cell.angle_alpha   90.00
_cell.angle_beta   90.00
_cell.angle_gamma   90.00
#
_symmetry.space_group_name_H-M   'P 1'
#
loop_
_entity.id
_entity.type
_entity.pdbx_description
1 polymer ?
#
loop_
_entity_poly.entity_id
_entity_poly.type
_entity_poly.pdbx_seq_one_letter_code
_entity_poly.pdbx_strand_id
1 'polypeptide(L)'
;MGEVNSEYTVSKRDWICTCLFMITRLLPCRHVFYLRKTSGKETVIMTHLLNKRWMLNSVWSAMESSSDISDEAVLTPYEVKKVLVGTKKPCDSNRKYREALFIASEICDTMSELGMLAYRAAMEYLQVVAHRFKKGEFHDPF
;
A
#
# COMPACT_ATOMS: atom_id res chain seq x y z
N MET A 1 -32.18 2.54 -0.09
CA MET A 1 -31.95 3.74 -0.94
C MET A 1 -31.69 3.26 -2.36
N GLY A 2 -32.69 3.37 -3.23
CA GLY A 2 -32.57 2.95 -4.63
C GLY A 2 -31.76 3.99 -5.41
N GLU A 3 -30.69 3.54 -6.06
CA GLU A 3 -29.93 4.37 -6.98
C GLU A 3 -30.83 4.78 -8.16
N VAL A 4 -30.91 6.09 -8.40
CA VAL A 4 -31.53 6.75 -9.55
C VAL A 4 -31.21 5.96 -10.82
N ASN A 5 -32.23 5.73 -11.66
CA ASN A 5 -32.17 5.10 -12.99
C ASN A 5 -31.13 5.76 -13.91
N SER A 6 -29.86 5.55 -13.61
CA SER A 6 -28.75 5.88 -14.47
C SER A 6 -28.69 4.75 -15.48
N GLU A 7 -29.04 5.04 -16.73
CA GLU A 7 -28.93 4.07 -17.82
C GLU A 7 -27.49 3.53 -17.85
N TYR A 8 -27.34 2.21 -17.72
CA TYR A 8 -26.05 1.56 -17.71
C TYR A 8 -26.06 0.40 -18.71
N THR A 9 -24.93 0.18 -19.36
CA THR A 9 -24.71 -0.93 -20.28
C THR A 9 -23.62 -1.82 -19.74
N VAL A 10 -23.79 -3.14 -19.88
CA VAL A 10 -22.75 -4.12 -19.50
C VAL A 10 -22.39 -4.99 -20.70
N SER A 11 -21.11 -4.98 -21.10
CA SER A 11 -20.57 -5.89 -22.09
C SER A 11 -20.49 -7.30 -21.50
N LYS A 12 -21.13 -8.28 -22.14
CA LYS A 12 -21.06 -9.71 -21.75
C LYS A 12 -19.75 -10.40 -22.18
N ARG A 13 -18.98 -9.76 -23.07
CA ARG A 13 -17.68 -10.27 -23.56
C ARG A 13 -16.58 -9.89 -22.56
N ASP A 14 -16.51 -8.62 -22.23
CA ASP A 14 -15.40 -8.04 -21.47
C ASP A 14 -15.76 -7.72 -20.02
N TRP A 15 -17.03 -7.93 -19.64
CA TRP A 15 -17.55 -7.65 -18.30
C TRP A 15 -17.38 -6.18 -17.87
N ILE A 16 -17.39 -5.27 -18.85
CA ILE A 16 -17.27 -3.83 -18.65
C ILE A 16 -18.65 -3.21 -18.49
N CYS A 17 -18.83 -2.38 -17.46
CA CYS A 17 -20.05 -1.65 -17.16
C CYS A 17 -19.80 -0.14 -17.18
N THR A 18 -20.73 0.62 -17.76
CA THR A 18 -20.68 2.10 -17.81
C THR A 18 -21.19 2.78 -16.53
N CYS A 19 -21.53 2.01 -15.48
CA CYS A 19 -21.97 2.61 -14.22
C CYS A 19 -20.85 3.41 -13.55
N LEU A 20 -21.25 4.43 -12.79
CA LEU A 20 -20.32 5.32 -12.08
C LEU A 20 -19.32 4.55 -11.20
N PHE A 21 -19.76 3.46 -10.58
CA PHE A 21 -18.89 2.63 -9.75
C PHE A 21 -17.72 2.05 -10.55
N MET A 22 -17.99 1.44 -11.71
CA MET A 22 -16.93 0.81 -12.50
C MET A 22 -15.99 1.85 -13.11
N ILE A 23 -16.51 3.01 -13.53
CA ILE A 23 -15.69 4.11 -14.07
C ILE A 23 -14.77 4.71 -13.00
N THR A 24 -15.28 4.96 -11.79
CA THR A 24 -14.49 5.62 -10.72
C THR A 24 -13.60 4.65 -9.96
N ARG A 25 -14.14 3.47 -9.61
CA ARG A 25 -13.45 2.45 -8.84
C ARG A 25 -12.65 1.50 -9.71
N LEU A 26 -12.82 1.47 -11.03
CA LEU A 26 -12.09 0.57 -11.94
C LEU A 26 -12.12 -0.90 -11.48
N LEU A 27 -13.20 -1.26 -10.80
CA LEU A 27 -13.46 -2.59 -10.25
C LEU A 27 -14.79 -3.09 -10.82
N PRO A 28 -14.96 -4.42 -10.94
CA PRO A 28 -16.24 -5.02 -11.29
C PRO A 28 -17.34 -4.54 -10.34
N CYS A 29 -18.41 -3.98 -10.91
CA CYS A 29 -19.54 -3.49 -10.13
C CYS A 29 -20.56 -4.61 -9.85
N ARG A 30 -21.53 -4.34 -8.98
CA ARG A 30 -22.62 -5.27 -8.68
C ARG A 30 -23.40 -5.72 -9.93
N HIS A 31 -23.51 -4.87 -10.97
CA HIS A 31 -24.20 -5.22 -12.21
C HIS A 31 -23.44 -6.31 -12.99
N VAL A 32 -22.10 -6.22 -13.02
CA VAL A 32 -21.24 -7.24 -13.60
C VAL A 32 -21.38 -8.54 -12.81
N PHE A 33 -21.32 -8.50 -11.48
CA PHE A 33 -21.50 -9.69 -10.65
C PHE A 33 -22.88 -10.34 -10.84
N TYR A 34 -23.95 -9.54 -10.89
CA TYR A 34 -25.30 -10.02 -11.14
C TYR A 34 -25.43 -10.71 -12.51
N LEU A 35 -24.91 -10.09 -13.58
CA LEU A 35 -24.96 -10.67 -14.92
C LEU A 35 -24.11 -11.93 -15.04
N ARG A 36 -22.95 -12.00 -14.36
CA ARG A 36 -22.13 -13.22 -14.31
C ARG A 36 -22.87 -14.34 -13.58
N LYS A 37 -23.54 -14.02 -12.47
CA LYS A 37 -24.35 -14.98 -11.71
C LYS A 37 -25.47 -15.57 -12.56
N THR A 38 -26.28 -14.70 -13.17
CA THR A 38 -27.39 -15.12 -14.05
C THR A 38 -26.94 -15.84 -15.33
N SER A 39 -25.70 -15.62 -15.77
CA SER A 39 -25.12 -16.33 -16.93
C SER A 39 -24.39 -17.63 -16.57
N GLY A 40 -24.46 -18.09 -15.31
CA GLY A 40 -23.76 -19.31 -14.86
C GLY A 40 -22.23 -19.18 -14.80
N LYS A 41 -21.70 -17.95 -14.80
CA LYS A 41 -20.25 -17.64 -14.78
C LYS A 41 -19.82 -17.14 -13.39
N GLU A 42 -20.21 -17.89 -12.36
CA GLU A 42 -19.99 -17.54 -10.94
C GLU A 42 -18.52 -17.63 -10.48
N THR A 43 -17.63 -18.12 -11.34
CA THR A 43 -16.20 -18.29 -11.02
C THR A 43 -15.46 -16.96 -10.85
N VAL A 44 -14.25 -17.01 -10.28
CA VAL A 44 -13.34 -15.87 -10.07
C VAL A 44 -13.28 -14.98 -11.33
N ILE A 45 -13.44 -13.65 -11.17
CA ILE A 45 -13.24 -12.72 -12.29
C ILE A 45 -11.78 -12.84 -12.72
N MET A 46 -11.56 -13.19 -13.98
CA MET A 46 -10.21 -13.37 -14.51
C MET A 46 -9.41 -12.09 -14.29
N THR A 47 -8.21 -12.23 -13.72
CA THR A 47 -7.37 -11.10 -13.30
C THR A 47 -6.99 -10.19 -14.47
N HIS A 48 -6.90 -10.70 -15.70
CA HIS A 48 -6.64 -9.91 -16.90
C HIS A 48 -7.77 -8.94 -17.26
N LEU A 49 -8.99 -9.12 -16.73
CA LEU A 49 -10.11 -8.20 -16.91
C LEU A 49 -10.14 -7.09 -15.86
N LEU A 50 -9.27 -7.16 -14.84
CA LEU A 50 -9.14 -6.14 -13.81
C LEU A 50 -8.20 -5.04 -14.29
N ASN A 51 -8.49 -3.79 -13.92
CA ASN A 51 -7.61 -2.68 -14.22
C ASN A 51 -6.26 -2.85 -13.50
N LYS A 52 -5.15 -2.51 -14.17
CA LYS A 52 -3.78 -2.60 -13.63
C LYS A 52 -3.62 -1.97 -12.25
N ARG A 53 -4.39 -0.92 -11.94
CA ARG A 53 -4.41 -0.27 -10.61
C ARG A 53 -4.66 -1.25 -9.45
N TRP A 54 -5.40 -2.32 -9.70
CA TRP A 54 -5.82 -3.28 -8.69
C TRP A 54 -5.08 -4.62 -8.77
N MET A 55 -4.15 -4.78 -9.72
CA MET A 55 -3.32 -5.97 -9.81
C MET A 55 -2.08 -5.82 -8.93
N LEU A 56 -1.70 -6.89 -8.24
CA LEU A 56 -0.41 -6.95 -7.57
C LEU A 56 0.70 -6.96 -8.61
N ASN A 57 1.80 -6.21 -8.38
CA ASN A 57 2.94 -6.17 -9.31
C ASN A 57 3.48 -7.57 -9.64
N SER A 58 3.47 -8.50 -8.68
CA SER A 58 3.88 -9.89 -8.90
C SER A 58 2.98 -10.64 -9.88
N VAL A 59 1.66 -10.41 -9.82
CA VAL A 59 0.68 -11.01 -10.73
C VAL A 59 0.80 -10.39 -12.12
N TRP A 60 1.01 -9.08 -12.19
CA TRP A 60 1.25 -8.36 -13.44
C TRP A 60 2.51 -8.87 -14.16
N SER A 61 3.65 -8.94 -13.47
CA SER A 61 4.91 -9.40 -14.05
C SER A 61 4.85 -10.86 -14.52
N ALA A 62 4.10 -11.72 -13.83
CA ALA A 62 3.87 -13.10 -14.26
C ALA A 62 3.07 -13.17 -15.58
N MET A 63 2.09 -12.27 -15.77
CA MET A 63 1.29 -12.21 -17.00
C MET A 63 2.08 -11.64 -18.19
N GLU A 64 2.89 -10.58 -17.99
CA GLU A 64 3.77 -10.05 -19.05
C GLU A 64 4.84 -11.05 -19.47
N SER A 65 5.33 -11.88 -18.53
CA SER A 65 6.33 -12.91 -18.85
C SER A 65 5.75 -14.09 -19.64
N SER A 66 4.42 -14.23 -19.68
CA SER A 66 3.72 -15.32 -20.38
C SER A 66 3.32 -15.00 -21.82
N SER A 67 3.67 -13.82 -22.34
CA SER A 67 3.32 -13.44 -23.72
C SER A 67 4.16 -14.11 -24.80
N ASP A 68 5.16 -14.93 -24.45
CA ASP A 68 5.90 -15.78 -25.38
C ASP A 68 5.64 -17.28 -25.07
N ILE A 69 4.86 -17.91 -25.97
CA ILE A 69 4.80 -19.35 -26.30
C ILE A 69 3.82 -20.27 -25.52
N SER A 70 2.78 -20.68 -26.27
CA SER A 70 2.01 -21.95 -26.27
C SER A 70 1.11 -22.36 -25.10
N ASP A 71 -0.05 -22.91 -25.49
CA ASP A 71 -1.08 -23.58 -24.69
C ASP A 71 -0.52 -24.70 -23.79
N GLU A 72 0.00 -24.35 -22.63
CA GLU A 72 -0.03 -25.22 -21.44
C GLU A 72 0.28 -24.32 -20.24
N ALA A 73 -0.75 -23.62 -19.73
CA ALA A 73 -0.62 -22.85 -18.51
C ALA A 73 -0.39 -23.81 -17.34
N VAL A 74 0.87 -24.21 -17.12
CA VAL A 74 1.31 -24.92 -15.93
C VAL A 74 1.03 -23.99 -14.75
N LEU A 75 -0.09 -24.26 -14.08
CA LEU A 75 -0.46 -23.65 -12.81
C LEU A 75 0.64 -24.02 -11.81
N THR A 76 1.62 -23.12 -11.66
CA THR A 76 2.57 -23.24 -10.56
C THR A 76 1.78 -23.18 -9.25
N PRO A 77 2.00 -24.12 -8.31
CA PRO A 77 1.32 -24.11 -7.02
C PRO A 77 1.55 -22.77 -6.32
N TYR A 78 0.52 -22.28 -5.65
CA TYR A 78 0.62 -21.12 -4.77
C TYR A 78 1.78 -21.32 -3.78
N GLU A 79 2.84 -20.54 -3.97
CA GLU A 79 4.01 -20.55 -3.10
C GLU A 79 4.05 -19.23 -2.35
N VAL A 80 3.99 -19.30 -1.01
CA VAL A 80 4.23 -18.14 -0.14
C VAL A 80 5.72 -17.84 -0.16
N LYS A 81 6.19 -17.15 -1.20
CA LYS A 81 7.55 -16.62 -1.20
C LYS A 81 7.61 -15.50 -0.18
N LYS A 82 8.58 -15.57 0.73
CA LYS A 82 8.97 -14.42 1.54
C LYS A 82 9.21 -13.28 0.57
N VAL A 83 8.48 -12.17 0.73
CA VAL A 83 8.68 -10.96 -0.05
C VAL A 83 10.18 -10.71 -0.05
N LEU A 84 10.82 -10.89 -1.21
CA LEU A 84 12.19 -10.44 -1.39
C LEU A 84 12.10 -8.96 -1.07
N VAL A 85 12.63 -8.58 0.09
CA VAL A 85 12.66 -7.19 0.55
C VAL A 85 13.27 -6.43 -0.59
N GLY A 86 12.42 -5.78 -1.39
CA GLY A 86 12.83 -5.08 -2.58
C GLY A 86 14.00 -4.20 -2.18
N THR A 87 15.11 -4.37 -2.90
CA THR A 87 16.33 -3.58 -2.82
C THR A 87 16.09 -2.30 -2.04
N LYS A 88 16.57 -2.27 -0.77
CA LYS A 88 16.32 -1.23 0.25
C LYS A 88 15.79 0.05 -0.39
N LYS A 89 14.46 0.20 -0.45
CA LYS A 89 13.83 1.45 -0.90
C LYS A 89 14.51 2.56 -0.08
N PRO A 90 15.11 3.58 -0.71
CA PRO A 90 15.75 4.67 0.03
C PRO A 90 14.76 5.14 1.08
N CYS A 91 15.17 5.15 2.35
CA CYS A 91 14.27 5.47 3.45
C CYS A 91 13.66 6.84 3.16
N ASP A 92 12.35 6.85 2.86
CA ASP A 92 11.62 8.05 2.48
C ASP A 92 11.72 9.10 3.60
N SER A 93 11.81 10.38 3.25
CA SER A 93 11.95 11.47 4.23
C SER A 93 10.85 11.39 5.29
N ASN A 94 9.61 11.10 4.88
CA ASN A 94 8.49 10.92 5.80
C ASN A 94 8.68 9.76 6.78
N ARG A 95 9.32 8.67 6.33
CA ARG A 95 9.58 7.52 7.18
C ARG A 95 10.65 7.86 8.22
N LYS A 96 11.75 8.49 7.81
CA LYS A 96 12.81 8.97 8.73
C LYS A 96 12.23 9.92 9.78
N TYR A 97 11.37 10.84 9.36
CA TYR A 97 10.71 11.79 10.25
C TYR A 97 9.82 11.08 11.27
N ARG A 98 8.96 10.15 10.84
CA ARG A 98 8.06 9.43 11.76
C ARG A 98 8.81 8.59 12.78
N GLU A 99 9.89 7.93 12.34
CA GLU A 99 10.73 7.11 13.22
C GLU A 99 11.45 7.97 14.27
N ALA A 100 12.02 9.11 13.86
CA ALA A 100 12.64 10.05 14.79
C ALA A 100 11.62 10.72 15.73
N LEU A 101 10.45 11.09 15.21
CA LEU A 101 9.39 11.74 15.97
C LEU A 101 8.87 10.82 17.08
N PHE A 102 8.71 9.52 16.81
CA PHE A 102 8.26 8.56 17.81
C PHE A 102 9.15 8.57 19.06
N ILE A 103 10.47 8.50 18.88
CA ILE A 103 11.43 8.55 19.99
C ILE A 103 11.45 9.94 20.65
N ALA A 104 11.40 11.01 19.86
CA ALA A 104 11.37 12.37 20.40
C ALA A 104 10.13 12.62 21.27
N SER A 105 8.97 12.09 20.88
CA SER A 105 7.74 12.14 21.66
C SER A 105 7.88 11.40 22.99
N GLU A 106 8.43 10.19 22.99
CA GLU A 106 8.67 9.42 24.22
C GLU A 106 9.58 10.17 25.22
N ILE A 107 10.61 10.84 24.71
CA ILE A 107 11.48 11.69 25.52
C ILE A 107 10.70 12.88 26.10
N CYS A 108 9.88 13.56 25.29
CA CYS A 108 9.05 14.68 25.75
C CYS A 108 8.06 14.26 26.83
N ASP A 109 7.42 13.11 26.67
CA ASP A 109 6.48 12.56 27.66
C ASP A 109 7.21 12.28 28.99
N THR A 110 8.34 11.60 28.94
CA THR A 110 9.18 11.33 30.12
C THR A 110 9.62 12.62 30.81
N MET A 111 10.06 13.62 30.03
CA MET A 111 10.49 14.91 30.58
C MET A 111 9.35 15.69 31.23
N SER A 112 8.12 15.54 30.74
CA SER A 112 6.95 16.25 31.29
C SER A 112 6.62 15.79 32.72
N GLU A 113 7.01 14.58 33.08
CA GLU A 113 6.82 14.00 34.41
C GLU A 113 7.95 14.36 35.39
N LEU A 114 9.06 14.92 34.90
CA LEU A 114 10.21 15.30 35.74
C LEU A 114 9.94 16.54 36.59
N GLY A 115 10.53 16.57 37.79
CA GLY A 115 10.60 17.79 38.59
C GLY A 115 11.48 18.87 37.92
N MET A 116 11.22 20.15 38.22
CA MET A 116 11.82 21.29 37.51
C MET A 116 13.35 21.30 37.42
N LEU A 117 14.06 20.86 38.46
CA LEU A 117 15.53 20.79 38.44
C LEU A 117 16.04 19.73 37.45
N ALA A 118 15.43 18.55 37.47
CA ALA A 118 15.75 17.46 36.54
C ALA A 118 15.34 17.80 35.11
N TYR A 119 14.18 18.43 34.93
CA TYR A 119 13.72 18.94 33.63
C TYR A 119 14.72 19.92 33.01
N ARG A 120 15.23 20.89 33.77
CA ARG A 120 16.22 21.86 33.27
C ARG A 120 17.51 21.17 32.82
N ALA A 121 18.03 20.26 33.62
CA ALA A 121 19.23 19.49 33.27
C ALA A 121 19.00 18.63 32.00
N ALA A 122 17.86 17.95 31.89
CA ALA A 122 17.50 17.18 30.70
C ALA A 122 17.34 18.06 29.44
N MET A 123 16.79 19.28 29.60
CA MET A 123 16.64 20.22 28.49
C MET A 123 17.98 20.77 28.01
N GLU A 124 18.91 21.09 28.92
CA GLU A 124 20.29 21.48 28.56
C GLU A 124 20.97 20.36 27.76
N TYR A 125 20.80 19.10 28.17
CA TYR A 125 21.31 17.95 27.42
C TYR A 125 20.68 17.85 26.03
N LEU A 126 19.36 17.98 25.89
CA LEU A 126 18.70 17.93 24.58
C LEU A 126 19.15 19.05 23.64
N GLN A 127 19.45 20.24 24.16
CA GLN A 127 20.01 21.33 23.34
C GLN A 127 21.38 20.96 22.76
N VAL A 128 22.23 20.28 23.54
CA VAL A 128 23.53 19.78 23.07
C VAL A 128 23.33 18.73 21.97
N VAL A 129 22.43 17.76 22.18
CA VAL A 129 22.11 16.73 21.18
C VAL A 129 21.61 17.36 19.88
N ALA A 130 20.66 18.30 19.96
CA ALA A 130 20.13 18.99 18.80
C ALA A 130 21.20 19.78 18.03
N HIS A 131 22.15 20.40 18.74
CA HIS A 131 23.29 21.10 18.12
C HIS A 131 24.23 20.13 17.40
N ARG A 132 24.55 18.98 18.01
CA ARG A 132 25.38 17.94 17.41
C ARG A 132 24.76 17.37 16.14
N PHE A 133 23.45 17.08 16.14
CA PHE A 133 22.75 16.60 14.94
C PHE A 133 22.79 17.61 13.78
N LYS A 134 22.73 18.92 14.06
CA LYS A 134 22.90 19.96 13.03
C LYS A 134 24.31 19.97 12.42
N LYS A 135 25.33 19.61 13.20
CA LYS A 135 26.73 19.52 12.75
C LYS A 135 27.08 18.18 12.10
N GLY A 136 26.23 17.16 12.24
CA GLY A 136 26.51 15.80 11.78
C GLY A 136 27.43 15.01 12.71
N GLU A 137 27.55 15.42 13.98
CA GLU A 137 28.34 14.73 15.00
C GLU A 137 27.45 13.71 15.72
N PHE A 138 27.58 12.42 15.38
CA PHE A 138 26.71 11.35 15.91
C PHE A 138 27.41 10.42 16.91
N HIS A 139 28.69 10.63 17.18
CA HIS A 139 29.47 9.82 18.11
C HIS A 139 29.69 10.60 19.41
N ASP A 140 29.63 9.91 20.54
CA ASP A 140 30.06 10.49 21.79
C ASP A 140 31.59 10.64 21.83
N PRO A 141 32.13 11.73 22.41
CA PRO A 141 33.56 11.95 22.51
C PRO A 141 34.25 11.12 23.61
N PHE A 142 33.69 9.97 24.01
CA PHE A 142 34.24 9.10 25.04
C PHE A 142 34.16 7.63 24.66
#